data_AF-A0A7D4Y1E4-F1
#
_entry.id   AF-A0A7D4Y1E4-F1
#
_cell.length_a   1.000
_cell.length_b   1.000
_cell.length_c   1.000
_cell.angle_alpha   90.00
_cell.angle_beta   90.00
_cell.angle_gamma   90.00
#
_symmetry.space_group_name_H-M   'P 1'
#
loop_
_entity.id
_entity.type
_entity.pdbx_description
1 polymer ?
#
loop_
_entity_poly.entity_id
_entity_poly.type
_entity_poly.pdbx_seq_one_letter_code
_entity_poly.pdbx_strand_id
1 'polypeptide(L)'
;MPASRDAKFRKTSDSSVDMLSVSAEGDLENCRTVYFTDQNPEFEITATNISDSSIGGRILARVEFDESEEDYGDEVAVVELGLEPGQSTTETLQPEIMSYQGHAAVRVDQATIYGSDDDYDYEVRKRSGNRRWRIYTFMVYDRDYYRVNYLQPRYAQYAAAILSVLIVLVGIIQITGWTP
;
A
#
# COMPACT_ATOMS: atom_id res chain seq x y z
N MET A 1 8.58 -5.61 -2.34
CA MET A 1 7.21 -5.32 -2.76
C MET A 1 6.47 -4.71 -1.58
N PRO A 2 5.75 -3.60 -1.78
CA PRO A 2 4.87 -3.06 -0.76
C PRO A 2 3.86 -4.12 -0.32
N ALA A 3 3.57 -4.19 0.97
CA ALA A 3 2.62 -5.18 1.47
C ALA A 3 1.20 -4.71 1.12
N SER A 4 0.53 -5.45 0.24
CA SER A 4 -0.90 -5.29 -0.05
C SER A 4 -1.70 -6.32 0.73
N ARG A 5 -2.91 -5.93 1.15
CA ARG A 5 -3.87 -6.75 1.89
C ARG A 5 -5.27 -6.41 1.43
N ASP A 6 -6.07 -7.45 1.21
CA ASP A 6 -7.49 -7.26 0.92
C ASP A 6 -8.26 -7.02 2.22
N ALA A 7 -9.00 -5.92 2.28
CA ALA A 7 -10.01 -5.66 3.30
C ALA A 7 -11.30 -6.37 2.90
N LYS A 8 -11.75 -7.32 3.72
CA LYS A 8 -13.02 -8.02 3.51
C LYS A 8 -14.09 -7.51 4.45
N PHE A 9 -15.23 -7.11 3.89
CA PHE A 9 -16.39 -6.66 4.64
C PHE A 9 -17.41 -7.78 4.73
N ARG A 10 -17.95 -7.95 5.93
CA ARG A 10 -18.81 -9.07 6.30
C ARG A 10 -20.23 -8.61 6.53
N LYS A 11 -21.15 -9.56 6.31
CA LYS A 11 -22.56 -9.40 6.65
C LYS A 11 -22.72 -9.22 8.17
N THR A 12 -23.55 -8.27 8.60
CA THR A 12 -23.82 -8.05 10.02
C THR A 12 -24.43 -9.28 10.70
N SER A 13 -25.37 -9.94 10.02
CA SER A 13 -26.09 -11.10 10.58
C SER A 13 -25.25 -12.38 10.61
N ASP A 14 -24.22 -12.46 9.78
CA ASP A 14 -23.36 -13.64 9.66
C ASP A 14 -21.92 -13.22 9.36
N SER A 15 -21.09 -13.21 10.39
CA SER A 15 -19.67 -12.84 10.30
C SER A 15 -18.80 -13.88 9.58
N SER A 16 -19.36 -15.02 9.16
CA SER A 16 -18.64 -16.02 8.36
C SER A 16 -18.71 -15.75 6.85
N VAL A 17 -19.59 -14.84 6.42
CA VAL A 17 -19.79 -14.51 5.01
C VAL A 17 -19.13 -13.18 4.68
N ASP A 18 -18.03 -13.24 3.95
CA ASP A 18 -17.41 -12.07 3.32
C ASP A 18 -18.23 -11.71 2.06
N MET A 19 -18.61 -10.45 1.91
CA MET A 19 -19.48 -10.00 0.81
C MET A 19 -18.80 -9.02 -0.14
N LEU A 20 -17.88 -8.22 0.37
CA LEU A 20 -17.15 -7.23 -0.40
C LEU A 20 -15.66 -7.34 -0.09
N SER A 21 -14.83 -7.29 -1.13
CA SER A 21 -13.38 -7.22 -1.02
C SER A 21 -12.90 -5.87 -1.53
N VAL A 22 -12.04 -5.19 -0.77
CA VAL A 22 -11.42 -3.94 -1.18
C VAL A 22 -9.91 -4.11 -1.15
N SER A 23 -9.25 -3.81 -2.26
CA SER A 23 -7.80 -3.85 -2.41
C SER A 23 -7.29 -2.49 -2.88
N ALA A 24 -5.99 -2.26 -2.66
CA ALA A 24 -5.30 -1.11 -3.20
C ALA A 24 -4.04 -1.56 -3.94
N GLU A 25 -3.80 -0.92 -5.07
CA GLU A 25 -2.58 -1.04 -5.86
C GLU A 25 -1.97 0.36 -6.02
N GLY A 26 -0.64 0.46 -5.88
CA GLY A 26 0.07 1.72 -6.06
C GLY A 26 0.92 1.67 -7.33
N ASP A 27 1.17 2.84 -7.93
CA ASP A 27 1.94 3.05 -9.15
C ASP A 27 3.46 2.76 -9.05
N LEU A 28 3.94 2.18 -7.95
CA LEU A 28 5.34 1.77 -7.82
C LEU A 28 5.68 0.65 -8.81
N GLU A 29 6.79 0.82 -9.53
CA GLU A 29 7.43 -0.28 -10.26
C GLU A 29 7.63 -1.49 -9.35
N ASN A 30 7.40 -2.71 -9.85
CA ASN A 30 7.41 -3.99 -9.11
C ASN A 30 8.61 -4.26 -8.15
N CYS A 31 9.70 -3.52 -8.28
CA CYS A 31 10.91 -3.63 -7.46
C CYS A 31 11.09 -2.52 -6.42
N ARG A 32 10.24 -1.49 -6.41
CA ARG A 32 10.32 -0.35 -5.48
C ARG A 32 9.31 -0.49 -4.36
N THR A 33 9.65 0.04 -3.20
CA THR A 33 8.79 0.05 -1.99
C THR A 33 8.76 1.42 -1.32
N VAL A 34 9.34 2.41 -1.99
CA VAL A 34 9.61 3.74 -1.45
C VAL A 34 9.07 4.75 -2.44
N TYR A 35 8.21 5.61 -1.93
CA TYR A 35 7.85 6.87 -2.54
C TYR A 35 8.73 7.98 -2.00
N PHE A 36 8.81 9.05 -2.76
CA PHE A 36 9.52 10.26 -2.35
C PHE A 36 8.55 11.39 -2.05
N THR A 37 8.95 12.30 -1.16
CA THR A 37 8.17 13.49 -0.78
C THR A 37 7.91 14.45 -1.94
N ASP A 38 8.68 14.34 -3.03
CA ASP A 38 8.54 15.11 -4.27
C ASP A 38 7.70 14.41 -5.36
N GLN A 39 7.06 13.29 -5.01
CA GLN A 39 6.20 12.53 -5.92
C GLN A 39 4.73 12.70 -5.55
N ASN A 40 3.87 12.62 -6.57
CA ASN A 40 2.43 12.53 -6.43
C ASN A 40 2.05 11.08 -6.76
N PRO A 41 2.01 10.18 -5.77
CA PRO A 41 1.70 8.78 -6.00
C PRO A 41 0.25 8.65 -6.45
N GLU A 42 -0.05 7.60 -7.20
CA GLU A 42 -1.41 7.23 -7.54
C GLU A 42 -1.72 5.85 -6.98
N PHE A 43 -2.87 5.73 -6.32
CA PHE A 43 -3.36 4.45 -5.79
C PHE A 43 -4.72 4.12 -6.40
N GLU A 44 -4.82 2.95 -7.00
CA GLU A 44 -6.10 2.41 -7.48
C GLU A 44 -6.75 1.61 -6.36
N ILE A 45 -7.92 2.05 -5.92
CA ILE A 45 -8.73 1.40 -4.89
C ILE A 45 -9.84 0.62 -5.59
N THR A 46 -9.74 -0.70 -5.59
CA THR A 46 -10.72 -1.57 -6.24
C THR A 46 -11.63 -2.22 -5.20
N ALA A 47 -12.93 -2.02 -5.34
CA ALA A 47 -13.95 -2.69 -4.56
C ALA A 47 -14.68 -3.72 -5.42
N THR A 48 -14.69 -4.97 -4.99
CA THR A 48 -15.27 -6.11 -5.72
C THR A 48 -16.35 -6.77 -4.88
N ASN A 49 -17.56 -6.89 -5.46
CA ASN A 49 -18.64 -7.68 -4.89
C ASN A 49 -18.35 -9.16 -5.10
N ILE A 50 -18.06 -9.87 -4.00
CA ILE A 50 -17.74 -11.30 -4.00
C ILE A 50 -18.93 -12.15 -3.53
N SER A 51 -20.09 -11.52 -3.33
CA SER A 51 -21.32 -12.18 -2.92
C SER A 51 -22.25 -12.45 -4.10
N ASP A 52 -23.29 -13.24 -3.84
CA ASP A 52 -24.35 -13.56 -4.80
C ASP A 52 -25.51 -12.53 -4.79
N SER A 53 -25.34 -11.39 -4.11
CA SER A 53 -26.37 -10.35 -3.93
C SER A 53 -25.84 -8.98 -4.28
N SER A 54 -26.73 -8.05 -4.64
CA SER A 54 -26.33 -6.69 -5.00
C SER A 54 -25.94 -5.86 -3.77
N ILE A 55 -24.92 -5.02 -3.89
CA ILE A 55 -24.36 -4.22 -2.78
C ILE A 55 -24.26 -2.74 -3.19
N GLY A 56 -24.94 -1.88 -2.44
CA GLY A 56 -24.87 -0.43 -2.55
C GLY A 56 -24.12 0.25 -1.41
N GLY A 57 -23.91 1.56 -1.53
CA GLY A 57 -23.38 2.43 -0.48
C GLY A 57 -22.09 3.14 -0.89
N ARG A 58 -21.20 3.40 0.06
CA ARG A 58 -19.91 4.04 -0.22
C ARG A 58 -18.83 3.61 0.75
N ILE A 59 -17.60 3.62 0.28
CA ILE A 59 -16.40 3.37 1.07
C ILE A 59 -15.44 4.54 0.94
N LEU A 60 -14.75 4.86 2.04
CA LEU A 60 -13.78 5.94 2.10
C LEU A 60 -12.38 5.34 2.25
N ALA A 61 -11.49 5.69 1.32
CA ALA A 61 -10.07 5.34 1.36
C ALA A 61 -9.23 6.62 1.49
N ARG A 62 -8.13 6.56 2.26
CA ARG A 62 -7.21 7.69 2.48
C ARG A 62 -5.80 7.19 2.76
N VAL A 63 -4.82 8.08 2.62
CA VAL A 63 -3.44 7.83 3.07
C VAL A 63 -3.29 8.32 4.51
N GLU A 64 -2.63 7.52 5.36
CA GLU A 64 -2.28 7.88 6.74
C GLU A 64 -0.83 7.53 7.04
N PHE A 65 -0.18 8.37 7.86
CA PHE A 65 1.17 8.12 8.39
C PHE A 65 1.08 7.50 9.80
N ASP A 66 1.84 6.45 10.04
CA ASP A 66 1.80 5.71 11.30
C ASP A 66 2.42 6.50 12.46
N GLU A 67 3.39 7.37 12.20
CA GLU A 67 4.05 8.21 13.21
C GLU A 67 3.23 9.45 13.61
N SER A 68 2.04 9.62 13.03
CA SER A 68 1.32 10.87 13.02
C SER A 68 -0.02 10.70 13.78
N GLU A 69 -0.22 11.48 14.84
CA GLU A 69 -1.48 11.46 15.62
C GLU A 69 -2.60 12.29 14.98
N GLU A 70 -2.25 13.16 14.02
CA GLU A 70 -3.21 13.98 13.27
C GLU A 70 -3.63 13.27 11.97
N ASP A 71 -4.90 13.39 11.58
CA ASP A 71 -5.37 12.97 10.26
C ASP A 71 -4.75 13.94 9.23
N TYR A 72 -3.65 13.54 8.59
CA TYR A 72 -3.00 14.33 7.54
C TYR A 72 -3.62 14.04 6.18
N GLY A 73 -4.10 15.10 5.54
CA GLY A 73 -4.74 15.07 4.22
C GLY A 73 -6.26 14.98 4.32
N ASP A 74 -6.94 15.98 3.76
CA ASP A 74 -8.40 15.94 3.51
C ASP A 74 -8.72 15.07 2.28
N GLU A 75 -7.71 14.51 1.64
CA GLU A 75 -7.81 13.72 0.42
C GLU A 75 -8.35 12.33 0.74
N VAL A 76 -9.58 12.12 0.30
CA VAL A 76 -10.31 10.88 0.49
C VAL A 76 -10.82 10.45 -0.87
N ALA A 77 -10.46 9.24 -1.28
CA ALA A 77 -11.14 8.58 -2.38
C ALA A 77 -12.46 8.03 -1.88
N VAL A 78 -13.55 8.50 -2.48
CA VAL A 78 -14.91 8.02 -2.21
C VAL A 78 -15.25 6.99 -3.26
N VAL A 79 -15.22 5.71 -2.88
CA VAL A 79 -15.63 4.61 -3.73
C VAL A 79 -17.15 4.46 -3.62
N GLU A 80 -17.87 4.96 -4.62
CA GLU A 80 -19.32 4.74 -4.70
C GLU A 80 -19.61 3.29 -5.10
N LEU A 81 -20.50 2.65 -4.35
CA LEU A 81 -20.87 1.26 -4.53
C LEU A 81 -22.29 1.17 -5.09
N GLY A 82 -22.41 0.41 -6.16
CA GLY A 82 -23.66 0.01 -6.79
C GLY A 82 -23.40 -1.25 -7.61
N LEU A 83 -22.88 -2.27 -6.94
CA LEU A 83 -22.25 -3.44 -7.58
C LEU A 83 -23.21 -4.62 -7.61
N GLU A 84 -23.47 -5.13 -8.81
CA GLU A 84 -24.09 -6.44 -9.00
C GLU A 84 -23.13 -7.58 -8.58
N PRO A 85 -23.63 -8.82 -8.38
CA PRO A 85 -22.80 -9.97 -8.08
C PRO A 85 -21.62 -10.13 -9.05
N GLY A 86 -20.40 -10.19 -8.52
CA GLY A 86 -19.16 -10.34 -9.29
C GLY A 86 -18.65 -9.06 -9.95
N GLN A 87 -19.33 -7.92 -9.84
CA GLN A 87 -18.84 -6.65 -10.37
C GLN A 87 -17.79 -6.01 -9.46
N SER A 88 -16.95 -5.19 -10.07
CA SER A 88 -15.97 -4.35 -9.38
C SER A 88 -16.05 -2.91 -9.86
N THR A 89 -15.73 -1.98 -8.96
CA THR A 89 -15.50 -0.57 -9.27
C THR A 89 -14.12 -0.17 -8.76
N THR A 90 -13.50 0.80 -9.42
CA THR A 90 -12.17 1.28 -9.10
C THR A 90 -12.18 2.80 -9.06
N GLU A 91 -11.62 3.36 -7.99
CA GLU A 91 -11.39 4.80 -7.86
C GLU A 91 -9.91 5.09 -7.62
N THR A 92 -9.46 6.24 -8.11
CA THR A 92 -8.07 6.66 -7.96
C THR A 92 -7.93 7.62 -6.78
N LEU A 93 -7.01 7.30 -5.87
CA LEU A 93 -6.57 8.16 -4.79
C LEU A 93 -5.23 8.79 -5.17
N GLN A 94 -5.21 10.11 -5.34
CA GLN A 94 -4.03 10.87 -5.69
C GLN A 94 -3.75 11.92 -4.61
N PRO A 95 -2.94 11.61 -3.59
CA PRO A 95 -2.65 12.60 -2.56
C PRO A 95 -1.74 13.73 -3.10
N GLU A 96 -2.06 14.98 -2.79
CA GLU A 96 -1.49 16.15 -3.48
C GLU A 96 -0.03 16.43 -3.10
N ILE A 97 0.48 15.98 -1.95
CA ILE A 97 1.92 15.91 -1.63
C ILE A 97 2.13 15.05 -0.37
N MET A 98 3.12 14.14 -0.42
CA MET A 98 3.55 13.37 0.76
C MET A 98 4.56 14.17 1.59
N SER A 99 4.06 15.15 2.33
CA SER A 99 4.88 16.12 3.08
C SER A 99 5.64 15.53 4.28
N TYR A 100 5.37 14.27 4.63
CA TYR A 100 5.96 13.58 5.77
C TYR A 100 6.84 12.42 5.34
N GLN A 101 7.96 12.25 6.04
CA GLN A 101 8.80 11.06 5.92
C GLN A 101 8.37 10.04 6.96
N GLY A 102 8.28 8.77 6.58
CA GLY A 102 7.90 7.71 7.52
C GLY A 102 7.18 6.54 6.88
N HIS A 103 6.56 5.76 7.75
CA HIS A 103 5.70 4.64 7.39
C HIS A 103 4.29 5.14 7.07
N ALA A 104 3.86 4.96 5.83
CA ALA A 104 2.53 5.35 5.38
C ALA A 104 1.72 4.13 4.92
N ALA A 105 0.40 4.27 4.97
CA ALA A 105 -0.52 3.25 4.52
C ALA A 105 -1.76 3.85 3.86
N VAL A 106 -2.23 3.22 2.79
CA VAL A 106 -3.61 3.39 2.34
C VAL A 106 -4.50 2.61 3.30
N ARG A 107 -5.49 3.32 3.84
CA ARG A 107 -6.44 2.80 4.80
C ARG A 107 -7.86 3.04 4.36
N VAL A 108 -8.71 2.08 4.71
CA VAL A 108 -10.14 2.11 4.41
C VAL A 108 -10.93 2.10 5.70
N ASP A 109 -11.98 2.92 5.76
CA ASP A 109 -12.89 2.95 6.91
C ASP A 109 -13.53 1.58 7.16
N GLN A 110 -13.58 1.16 8.43
CA GLN A 110 -14.36 -0.03 8.78
C GLN A 110 -15.84 0.23 8.52
N ALA A 111 -16.45 -0.70 7.80
CA ALA A 111 -17.88 -0.68 7.51
C ALA A 111 -18.49 -2.05 7.82
N THR A 112 -19.80 -2.10 7.89
CA THR A 112 -20.56 -3.34 8.05
C THR A 112 -21.70 -3.34 7.06
N ILE A 113 -22.02 -4.52 6.54
CA ILE A 113 -23.01 -4.70 5.49
C ILE A 113 -24.34 -5.11 6.14
N TYR A 114 -25.39 -4.36 5.84
CA TYR A 114 -26.74 -4.57 6.35
C TYR A 114 -27.67 -4.93 5.20
N GLY A 115 -28.71 -5.73 5.45
CA GLY A 115 -29.78 -5.87 4.48
C GLY A 115 -30.46 -4.52 4.27
N SER A 116 -30.80 -4.21 3.02
CA SER A 116 -31.53 -3.00 2.65
C SER A 116 -32.86 -3.36 2.01
N ASP A 117 -33.83 -2.46 2.14
CA ASP A 117 -35.16 -2.57 1.49
C ASP A 117 -35.24 -1.70 0.22
N ASP A 118 -34.11 -1.10 -0.19
CA ASP A 118 -33.99 -0.16 -1.31
C ASP A 118 -33.56 -0.86 -2.63
N ASP A 119 -32.94 -0.13 -3.56
CA ASP A 119 -32.50 -0.59 -4.89
C ASP A 119 -31.45 -1.73 -4.86
N TYR A 120 -30.86 -2.02 -3.70
CA TYR A 120 -29.85 -3.06 -3.50
C TYR A 120 -30.24 -4.00 -2.36
N ASP A 121 -29.89 -5.28 -2.46
CA ASP A 121 -30.16 -6.27 -1.40
C ASP A 121 -29.43 -5.91 -0.09
N TYR A 122 -28.25 -5.30 -0.22
CA TYR A 122 -27.39 -4.94 0.89
C TYR A 122 -26.79 -3.55 0.75
N GLU A 123 -26.54 -2.90 1.88
CA GLU A 123 -25.92 -1.58 1.94
C GLU A 123 -24.70 -1.59 2.87
N VAL A 124 -23.61 -0.97 2.40
CA VAL A 124 -22.40 -0.71 3.20
C VAL A 124 -22.62 0.52 4.07
N ARG A 125 -22.57 0.35 5.39
CA ARG A 125 -22.63 1.46 6.35
C ARG A 125 -21.34 1.55 7.15
N LYS A 126 -20.77 2.75 7.20
CA LYS A 126 -19.61 3.06 8.03
C LYS A 126 -19.91 2.74 9.49
N ARG A 127 -19.00 2.00 10.15
CA ARG A 127 -19.13 1.68 11.56
C ARG A 127 -18.83 2.92 12.40
N SER A 128 -19.57 3.11 13.50
CA SER A 128 -19.28 4.20 14.45
C SER A 128 -17.88 4.04 15.05
N GLY A 129 -17.00 5.01 14.80
CA GLY A 129 -15.63 5.09 15.31
C GLY A 129 -14.58 5.37 14.22
N ASN A 130 -13.37 5.78 14.64
CA ASN A 130 -12.23 6.05 13.74
C ASN A 130 -11.39 4.79 13.46
N ARG A 131 -12.02 3.62 13.38
CA ARG A 131 -11.28 2.38 13.09
C ARG A 131 -11.18 2.18 11.59
N ARG A 132 -9.95 1.99 11.12
CA ARG A 132 -9.61 1.86 9.70
C ARG A 132 -8.72 0.64 9.49
N TRP A 133 -8.85 -0.01 8.34
CA TRP A 133 -8.02 -1.15 7.96
C TRP A 133 -6.92 -0.73 7.00
N ARG A 134 -5.70 -1.22 7.24
CA ARG A 134 -4.57 -1.02 6.33
C ARG A 134 -4.65 -2.03 5.18
N ILE A 135 -4.75 -1.52 3.96
CA ILE A 135 -4.84 -2.34 2.76
C ILE A 135 -3.59 -2.25 1.88
N TYR A 136 -2.78 -1.21 2.04
CA TYR A 136 -1.51 -1.07 1.33
C TYR A 136 -0.53 -0.28 2.18
N THR A 137 0.71 -0.73 2.31
CA THR A 137 1.74 -0.04 3.13
C THR A 137 2.99 0.25 2.31
N PHE A 138 3.55 1.44 2.52
CA PHE A 138 4.73 1.92 1.81
C PHE A 138 5.57 2.85 2.69
N MET A 139 6.77 3.17 2.22
CA MET A 139 7.64 4.15 2.86
C MET A 139 7.65 5.45 2.07
N VAL A 140 7.71 6.57 2.77
CA VAL A 140 7.98 7.89 2.18
C VAL A 140 9.31 8.39 2.70
N TYR A 141 10.20 8.80 1.80
CA TYR A 141 11.47 9.41 2.15
C TYR A 141 11.69 10.70 1.38
N ASP A 142 12.46 11.61 1.96
CA ASP A 142 13.09 12.65 1.15
C ASP A 142 14.17 12.02 0.25
N ARG A 143 14.23 12.46 -1.00
CA ARG A 143 15.10 11.85 -2.01
C ARG A 143 16.59 12.04 -1.68
N ASP A 144 16.97 13.21 -1.20
CA ASP A 144 18.35 13.51 -0.82
C ASP A 144 18.73 12.75 0.44
N TYR A 145 17.85 12.72 1.42
CA TYR A 145 18.01 11.91 2.62
C TYR A 145 18.20 10.42 2.28
N TYR A 146 17.36 9.88 1.38
CA TYR A 146 17.44 8.49 0.95
C TYR A 146 18.78 8.19 0.25
N ARG A 147 19.21 9.09 -0.63
CA ARG A 147 20.47 8.93 -1.37
C ARG A 147 21.68 8.86 -0.46
N VAL A 148 21.78 9.78 0.50
CA VAL A 148 22.93 9.86 1.41
C VAL A 148 22.93 8.72 2.42
N ASN A 149 21.77 8.40 3.01
CA ASN A 149 21.72 7.45 4.12
C ASN A 149 21.59 5.99 3.69
N TYR A 150 21.04 5.71 2.50
CA TYR A 150 20.80 4.33 2.06
C TYR A 150 21.59 3.94 0.81
N LEU A 151 21.69 4.82 -0.20
CA LEU A 151 22.37 4.46 -1.45
C LEU A 151 23.91 4.53 -1.32
N GLN A 152 24.44 5.61 -0.75
CA GLN A 152 25.90 5.75 -0.61
C GLN A 152 26.55 4.63 0.23
N PRO A 153 26.01 4.22 1.39
CA PRO A 153 26.58 3.11 2.16
C PRO A 153 26.53 1.79 1.38
N ARG A 154 25.46 1.53 0.63
CA ARG A 154 25.36 0.33 -0.23
C ARG A 154 26.45 0.32 -1.30
N TYR A 155 26.69 1.43 -1.98
CA TYR A 155 27.77 1.50 -2.96
C TYR A 155 29.15 1.30 -2.32
N ALA A 156 29.38 1.84 -1.12
CA ALA A 156 30.61 1.61 -0.38
C ALA A 156 30.78 0.13 0.01
N GLN A 157 29.72 -0.55 0.43
CA GLN A 157 29.74 -1.98 0.73
C GLN A 157 30.05 -2.82 -0.51
N TYR A 158 29.42 -2.53 -1.65
CA TYR A 158 29.72 -3.22 -2.90
C TYR A 158 31.17 -2.98 -3.35
N ALA A 159 31.66 -1.75 -3.26
CA ALA A 159 33.04 -1.44 -3.56
C ALA A 159 34.02 -2.20 -2.65
N ALA A 160 33.74 -2.27 -1.35
CA ALA A 160 34.55 -3.02 -0.40
C ALA A 160 34.53 -4.54 -0.69
N ALA A 161 33.39 -5.10 -1.07
CA ALA A 161 33.26 -6.51 -1.42
C ALA A 161 34.00 -6.84 -2.74
N ILE A 162 33.91 -5.98 -3.75
CA ILE A 162 34.66 -6.15 -5.00
C ILE A 162 36.16 -6.04 -4.72
N LEU A 163 36.57 -5.05 -3.93
CA LEU A 163 37.97 -4.85 -3.57
C LEU A 163 38.53 -6.06 -2.79
N SER A 164 37.77 -6.63 -1.87
CA SER A 164 38.22 -7.81 -1.11
C SER A 164 38.43 -9.03 -2.02
N VAL A 165 37.52 -9.28 -2.98
CA VAL A 165 37.69 -10.33 -3.99
C VAL A 165 38.93 -10.08 -4.84
N LEU A 166 39.15 -8.83 -5.28
CA LEU A 166 40.33 -8.47 -6.06
C LEU A 166 41.64 -8.69 -5.30
N ILE A 167 41.69 -8.34 -4.01
CA ILE A 167 42.87 -8.56 -3.16
C ILE A 167 43.19 -10.05 -3.05
N VAL A 168 42.18 -10.90 -2.86
CA VAL A 168 42.37 -12.35 -2.79
C VAL A 168 42.89 -12.90 -4.12
N LEU A 169 42.33 -12.46 -5.26
CA LEU A 169 42.79 -12.85 -6.58
C LEU A 169 44.24 -12.45 -6.84
N VAL A 170 44.61 -11.22 -6.49
CA VAL A 170 46.01 -10.74 -6.60
C VAL A 170 46.92 -11.61 -5.73
N GLY A 171 46.52 -11.93 -4.50
CA GLY A 171 47.27 -12.83 -3.62
C GLY A 171 47.49 -14.23 -4.22
N ILE A 172 46.45 -14.82 -4.82
CA ILE A 172 46.56 -16.12 -5.51
C ILE A 172 47.54 -16.04 -6.69
N ILE A 173 47.47 -14.98 -7.49
CA ILE A 173 48.37 -14.78 -8.64
C ILE A 173 49.81 -14.61 -8.15
N GLN A 174 50.05 -13.89 -7.06
CA GLN A 174 51.39 -13.74 -6.49
C GLN A 174 51.96 -15.06 -5.98
N ILE A 175 51.13 -15.93 -5.39
CA ILE A 175 51.58 -17.25 -4.91
C ILE A 175 51.83 -18.22 -6.07
N THR A 176 50.95 -18.23 -7.08
CA THR A 176 51.00 -19.19 -8.19
C THR A 176 51.93 -18.75 -9.33
N GLY A 177 52.08 -17.45 -9.56
CA GLY A 177 53.01 -16.86 -10.53
C GLY A 177 54.46 -16.79 -10.02
N TRP A 178 54.70 -17.15 -8.76
CA TRP A 178 56.03 -17.21 -8.15
C TRP A 178 56.45 -18.67 -7.94
N THR A 179 56.33 -19.48 -8.99
CA THR A 179 57.10 -20.72 -9.14
C THR A 179 58.33 -20.39 -10.00
N PRO A 180 59.55 -20.38 -9.43
CA PRO A 180 60.79 -20.23 -10.20
C PRO A 180 61.05 -21.41 -11.14
#